data_AF-A0A5N5THX8-F1
#
_entry.id   AF-A0A5N5THX8-F1
#
_cell.length_a   1.000
_cell.length_b   1.000
_cell.length_c   1.000
_cell.angle_alpha   90.00
_cell.angle_beta   90.00
_cell.angle_gamma   90.00
#
_symmetry.space_group_name_H-M   'P 1'
#
loop_
_entity.id
_entity.type
_entity.pdbx_description
1 polymer ?
#
loop_
_entity_poly.entity_id
_entity_poly.type
_entity_poly.pdbx_seq_one_letter_code
_entity_poly.pdbx_strand_id
1 'polypeptide(L)'
;MSAHIVSRKFFILLLFLGSALAFNESRETREIHRKSNSQRVKFVKENSRQRLGSFTIERNSIAFCQIRIDFDTFESIGQVNKYGKCQGGQWTLNGQIQDNVPTLCGYNTGQHRRNLFYADFEEMGRPMTMNITTDNDDAQWEITVTQIACDDEENRVSTTCLQSYKSVNGNFQSFNYQNIQTNSPPVTYQLANQNYYICFGSRTLFVAEYGAQCTTDYLVIPSGTFTDVNGVTTTSNLFCGLGFGNPVTSMF
;
A
#
# COMPACT_ATOMS: atom_id res chain seq x y z
N MET A 1 20.18 7.90 -67.88
CA MET A 1 21.42 7.22 -68.31
C MET A 1 22.50 7.53 -67.30
N SER A 2 23.16 6.48 -66.83
CA SER A 2 24.21 6.47 -65.81
C SER A 2 25.52 7.08 -66.30
N ALA A 3 26.28 7.72 -65.40
CA ALA A 3 27.76 7.75 -65.33
C ALA A 3 28.14 8.56 -64.06
N HIS A 4 28.62 7.96 -62.96
CA HIS A 4 30.00 7.50 -62.64
C HIS A 4 31.12 8.52 -62.95
N ILE A 5 32.18 8.75 -62.17
CA ILE A 5 32.59 8.52 -60.77
C ILE A 5 33.90 9.36 -60.61
N VAL A 6 34.06 10.05 -59.48
CA VAL A 6 35.27 10.29 -58.64
C VAL A 6 36.64 10.64 -59.26
N SER A 7 37.28 11.73 -58.77
CA SER A 7 38.63 11.66 -58.16
C SER A 7 39.12 12.96 -57.46
N ARG A 8 39.47 12.79 -56.18
CA ARG A 8 40.59 13.37 -55.37
C ARG A 8 40.67 14.90 -55.16
N LYS A 9 40.45 15.40 -53.93
CA LYS A 9 41.25 15.41 -52.67
C LYS A 9 42.19 16.63 -52.56
N PHE A 10 42.01 17.47 -51.53
CA PHE A 10 43.04 18.10 -50.67
C PHE A 10 42.35 18.85 -49.49
N PHE A 11 42.44 18.34 -48.25
CA PHE A 11 43.19 18.85 -47.06
C PHE A 11 42.50 20.02 -46.29
N ILE A 12 42.15 19.93 -45.00
CA ILE A 12 42.99 20.07 -43.78
C ILE A 12 42.16 19.52 -42.57
N LEU A 13 42.54 18.42 -41.89
CA LEU A 13 43.32 18.28 -40.64
C LEU A 13 42.73 18.95 -39.37
N LEU A 14 42.21 18.15 -38.42
CA LEU A 14 42.70 18.06 -37.02
C LEU A 14 41.93 17.01 -36.18
N LEU A 15 42.72 16.20 -35.48
CA LEU A 15 42.37 15.09 -34.58
C LEU A 15 41.70 15.56 -33.28
N PHE A 16 40.87 14.72 -32.65
CA PHE A 16 41.12 14.20 -31.28
C PHE A 16 40.22 12.99 -30.98
N LEU A 17 40.85 11.96 -30.42
CA LEU A 17 40.22 10.73 -29.92
C LEU A 17 39.36 11.01 -28.69
N GLY A 18 38.14 10.44 -28.66
CA GLY A 18 37.29 10.35 -27.48
C GLY A 18 36.64 8.97 -27.44
N SER A 19 37.15 8.14 -26.53
CA SER A 19 36.79 6.76 -26.25
C SER A 19 35.30 6.54 -25.98
N ALA A 20 34.70 5.60 -26.71
CA ALA A 20 33.44 4.97 -26.37
C ALA A 20 33.62 4.09 -25.12
N LEU A 21 33.40 4.67 -23.94
CA LEU A 21 33.16 3.88 -22.73
C LEU A 21 31.69 3.46 -22.74
N ALA A 22 31.50 2.22 -23.18
CA ALA A 22 30.26 1.48 -23.02
C ALA A 22 29.96 1.32 -21.51
N PHE A 23 28.91 2.00 -21.03
CA PHE A 23 28.24 1.59 -19.80
C PHE A 23 27.23 0.50 -20.17
N ASN A 24 27.66 -0.75 -20.04
CA ASN A 24 26.81 -1.92 -20.08
C ASN A 24 26.01 -1.98 -18.76
N GLU A 25 25.00 -1.14 -18.67
CA GLU A 25 23.98 -1.24 -17.64
C GLU A 25 23.28 -2.60 -17.79
N SER A 26 23.31 -3.40 -16.72
CA SER A 26 22.91 -4.80 -16.81
C SER A 26 21.45 -4.92 -17.29
N ARG A 27 21.20 -5.94 -18.10
CA ARG A 27 19.87 -6.23 -18.69
C ARG A 27 18.80 -6.41 -17.60
N GLU A 28 19.22 -6.87 -16.41
CA GLU A 28 18.42 -7.04 -15.21
C GLU A 28 18.02 -5.68 -14.60
N THR A 29 18.95 -4.73 -14.49
CA THR A 29 18.66 -3.35 -14.05
C THR A 29 17.69 -2.65 -15.01
N ARG A 30 17.84 -2.84 -16.33
CA ARG A 30 16.93 -2.27 -17.34
C ARG A 30 15.53 -2.88 -17.32
N GLU A 31 15.39 -4.18 -17.04
CA GLU A 31 14.06 -4.79 -16.84
C GLU A 31 13.39 -4.32 -15.54
N ILE A 32 14.16 -4.10 -14.48
CA ILE A 32 13.69 -3.51 -13.21
C ILE A 32 13.19 -2.07 -13.45
N HIS A 33 13.97 -1.21 -14.13
CA HIS A 33 13.55 0.15 -14.48
C HIS A 33 12.36 0.19 -15.45
N ARG A 34 12.25 -0.75 -16.41
CA ARG A 34 11.09 -0.81 -17.31
C ARG A 34 9.80 -1.23 -16.60
N LYS A 35 9.89 -2.09 -15.57
CA LYS A 35 8.74 -2.40 -14.70
C LYS A 35 8.38 -1.21 -13.82
N SER A 36 9.35 -0.47 -13.28
CA SER A 36 9.14 0.72 -12.45
C SER A 36 8.18 1.76 -13.06
N ASN A 37 8.25 1.96 -14.38
CA ASN A 37 7.42 2.94 -15.11
C ASN A 37 6.04 2.39 -15.60
N SER A 38 5.65 1.19 -15.17
CA SER A 38 4.34 0.63 -15.52
C SER A 38 3.26 1.15 -14.56
N GLN A 39 2.06 1.42 -15.09
CA GLN A 39 0.87 1.76 -14.30
C GLN A 39 0.55 0.66 -13.27
N ARG A 40 0.91 -0.58 -13.54
CA ARG A 40 0.71 -1.71 -12.62
C ARG A 40 1.93 -2.63 -12.64
N VAL A 41 2.46 -2.93 -11.46
CA VAL A 41 3.65 -3.75 -11.27
C VAL A 41 3.40 -4.78 -10.20
N LYS A 42 3.92 -5.99 -10.40
CA LYS A 42 3.88 -7.05 -9.41
C LYS A 42 5.30 -7.33 -8.90
N PHE A 43 5.44 -7.28 -7.58
CA PHE A 43 6.65 -7.55 -6.82
C PHE A 43 6.49 -8.91 -6.13
N VAL A 44 7.32 -9.88 -6.48
CA VAL A 44 7.19 -11.28 -6.04
C VAL A 44 8.49 -11.74 -5.41
N LYS A 45 8.38 -12.62 -4.41
CA LYS A 45 9.53 -13.39 -3.93
C LYS A 45 10.12 -14.23 -5.07
N GLU A 46 11.38 -14.03 -5.38
CA GLU A 46 12.10 -14.67 -6.50
C GLU A 46 12.43 -16.14 -6.20
N ASN A 47 12.79 -16.45 -4.95
CA ASN A 47 13.14 -17.79 -4.51
C ASN A 47 12.97 -17.93 -2.99
N SER A 48 12.88 -19.17 -2.49
CA SER A 48 12.63 -19.46 -1.07
C SER A 48 13.66 -18.84 -0.10
N ARG A 49 14.92 -18.70 -0.54
CA ARG A 49 16.01 -18.14 0.29
C ARG A 49 16.08 -16.62 0.26
N GLN A 50 15.26 -15.95 -0.56
CA GLN A 50 15.23 -14.50 -0.58
C GLN A 50 14.72 -14.01 0.79
N ARG A 51 15.56 -13.27 1.50
CA ARG A 51 15.25 -12.70 2.83
C ARG A 51 15.02 -11.20 2.79
N LEU A 52 15.43 -10.56 1.71
CA LEU A 52 15.34 -9.12 1.50
C LEU A 52 14.73 -8.86 0.13
N GLY A 53 13.82 -7.90 0.10
CA GLY A 53 13.22 -7.40 -1.11
C GLY A 53 13.10 -5.88 -1.03
N SER A 54 13.53 -5.20 -2.07
CA SER A 54 13.46 -3.74 -2.18
C SER A 54 12.93 -3.39 -3.55
N PHE A 55 11.89 -2.57 -3.59
CA PHE A 55 11.25 -2.13 -4.82
C PHE A 55 11.09 -0.62 -4.79
N THR A 56 11.67 0.05 -5.78
CA THR A 56 11.51 1.48 -6.00
C THR A 56 10.33 1.71 -6.94
N ILE A 57 9.40 2.56 -6.51
CA ILE A 57 8.21 2.95 -7.26
C ILE A 57 8.46 4.35 -7.81
N GLU A 58 8.77 4.43 -9.09
CA GLU A 58 8.86 5.71 -9.78
C GLU A 58 7.49 6.13 -10.28
N ARG A 59 7.15 7.39 -10.04
CA ARG A 59 5.94 8.00 -10.57
C ARG A 59 6.02 8.00 -12.09
N ASN A 60 5.06 7.36 -12.76
CA ASN A 60 5.12 7.19 -14.22
C ASN A 60 5.04 8.55 -14.94
N SER A 61 4.11 9.39 -14.49
CA SER A 61 4.02 10.78 -14.92
C SER A 61 3.28 11.61 -13.88
N ILE A 62 3.28 12.93 -14.05
CA ILE A 62 2.51 13.85 -13.21
C ILE A 62 0.98 13.62 -13.28
N ALA A 63 0.51 12.82 -14.25
CA ALA A 63 -0.91 12.47 -14.36
C ALA A 63 -1.33 11.40 -13.33
N PHE A 64 -0.40 10.76 -12.62
CA PHE A 64 -0.69 9.78 -11.57
C PHE A 64 -0.45 10.40 -10.20
N CYS A 65 -1.44 10.43 -9.30
CA CYS A 65 -1.32 11.11 -8.00
C CYS A 65 -1.17 10.14 -6.83
N GLN A 66 -1.69 8.93 -6.97
CA GLN A 66 -1.83 7.99 -5.87
C GLN A 66 -1.38 6.60 -6.30
N ILE A 67 -0.90 5.80 -5.36
CA ILE A 67 -0.69 4.37 -5.55
C ILE A 67 -1.67 3.58 -4.69
N ARG A 68 -1.94 2.39 -5.17
CA ARG A 68 -2.67 1.35 -4.49
C ARG A 68 -1.79 0.11 -4.41
N ILE A 69 -1.69 -0.46 -3.22
CA ILE A 69 -0.93 -1.66 -2.94
C ILE A 69 -1.91 -2.79 -2.58
N ASP A 70 -1.85 -3.85 -3.36
CA ASP A 70 -2.63 -5.07 -3.21
C ASP A 70 -1.68 -6.17 -2.66
N PHE A 71 -1.93 -6.66 -1.45
CA PHE A 71 -1.21 -7.82 -0.88
C PHE A 71 -1.84 -9.11 -1.41
N ASP A 72 -1.46 -9.51 -2.63
CA ASP A 72 -1.94 -10.75 -3.27
C ASP A 72 -1.57 -11.98 -2.43
N THR A 73 -0.31 -12.01 -1.97
CA THR A 73 0.23 -12.96 -0.98
C THR A 73 1.09 -12.18 -0.01
N PHE A 74 0.88 -12.35 1.30
CA PHE A 74 1.70 -11.79 2.36
C PHE A 74 1.58 -12.70 3.59
N GLU A 75 2.51 -13.63 3.71
CA GLU A 75 2.44 -14.71 4.69
C GLU A 75 3.77 -14.89 5.40
N SER A 76 3.70 -15.13 6.71
CA SER A 76 4.88 -15.45 7.53
C SER A 76 6.00 -14.41 7.44
N ILE A 77 5.68 -13.14 7.18
CA ILE A 77 6.65 -12.04 7.13
C ILE A 77 6.98 -11.62 8.56
N GLY A 78 7.91 -12.30 9.21
CA GLY A 78 8.15 -12.11 10.65
C GLY A 78 6.92 -12.48 11.49
N GLN A 79 6.96 -12.14 12.77
CA GLN A 79 5.86 -12.30 13.72
C GLN A 79 5.76 -11.09 14.65
N VAL A 80 4.60 -10.90 15.23
CA VAL A 80 4.38 -9.89 16.27
C VAL A 80 4.82 -10.43 17.63
N ASN A 81 5.54 -9.61 18.39
CA ASN A 81 5.85 -9.92 19.78
C ASN A 81 4.67 -9.58 20.70
N LYS A 82 4.81 -9.85 22.01
CA LYS A 82 3.78 -9.55 23.04
C LYS A 82 3.35 -8.08 23.16
N TYR A 83 4.06 -7.17 22.48
CA TYR A 83 3.75 -5.74 22.43
C TYR A 83 3.16 -5.33 21.08
N GLY A 84 2.79 -6.29 20.21
CA GLY A 84 2.27 -6.04 18.88
C GLY A 84 3.29 -5.42 17.91
N LYS A 85 4.59 -5.56 18.16
CA LYS A 85 5.66 -5.06 17.28
C LYS A 85 6.25 -6.18 16.44
N CYS A 86 6.56 -5.87 15.19
CA CYS A 86 7.20 -6.80 14.26
C CYS A 86 8.59 -7.22 14.73
N GLN A 87 8.83 -8.53 14.71
CA GLN A 87 10.10 -9.18 14.97
C GLN A 87 10.37 -10.22 13.88
N GLY A 88 11.65 -10.37 13.53
CA GLY A 88 12.09 -11.33 12.51
C GLY A 88 11.78 -10.92 11.07
N GLY A 89 10.86 -9.99 10.83
CA GLY A 89 10.60 -9.50 9.49
C GLY A 89 9.59 -8.37 9.50
N GLN A 90 9.66 -7.53 8.47
CA GLN A 90 8.75 -6.41 8.31
C GLN A 90 8.66 -5.95 6.87
N TRP A 91 7.53 -5.34 6.55
CA TRP A 91 7.30 -4.58 5.34
C TRP A 91 7.15 -3.10 5.68
N THR A 92 7.78 -2.25 4.89
CA THR A 92 7.72 -0.79 5.03
C THR A 92 7.55 -0.11 3.68
N LEU A 93 6.91 1.06 3.70
CA LEU A 93 6.82 1.97 2.58
C LEU A 93 7.34 3.33 3.04
N ASN A 94 8.14 3.97 2.19
CA ASN A 94 8.78 5.26 2.45
C ASN A 94 8.65 6.17 1.23
N GLY A 95 8.65 7.49 1.46
CA GLY A 95 8.59 8.50 0.39
C GLY A 95 7.17 8.88 -0.06
N GLN A 96 6.15 8.45 0.69
CA GLN A 96 4.77 8.89 0.54
C GLN A 96 4.46 10.14 1.37
N ILE A 97 3.40 10.86 1.02
CA ILE A 97 2.91 12.03 1.79
C ILE A 97 2.40 11.64 3.18
N GLN A 98 1.82 10.45 3.33
CA GLN A 98 1.22 9.99 4.59
C GLN A 98 2.28 9.61 5.64
N ASP A 99 2.21 10.26 6.80
CA ASP A 99 3.06 9.93 7.96
C ASP A 99 2.58 8.72 8.78
N ASN A 100 1.33 8.29 8.57
CA ASN A 100 0.69 7.25 9.38
C ASN A 100 0.70 5.86 8.72
N VAL A 101 1.60 5.62 7.77
CA VAL A 101 1.81 4.29 7.18
C VAL A 101 2.44 3.35 8.21
N PRO A 102 1.74 2.29 8.66
CA PRO A 102 2.28 1.37 9.63
C PRO A 102 3.30 0.43 8.98
N THR A 103 4.28 0.01 9.78
CA THR A 103 5.10 -1.16 9.48
C THR A 103 4.26 -2.42 9.63
N LEU A 104 4.31 -3.32 8.64
CA LEU A 104 3.50 -4.54 8.61
C LEU A 104 4.35 -5.80 8.76
N CYS A 105 3.79 -6.84 9.37
CA CYS A 105 4.37 -8.18 9.47
C CYS A 105 3.25 -9.21 9.69
N GLY A 106 3.62 -10.49 9.77
CA GLY A 106 2.69 -11.61 9.96
C GLY A 106 1.96 -11.96 8.66
N TYR A 107 0.64 -12.03 8.72
CA TYR A 107 -0.23 -12.53 7.65
C TYR A 107 -1.23 -11.46 7.22
N ASN A 108 -1.12 -11.02 5.96
CA ASN A 108 -1.97 -9.98 5.36
C ASN A 108 -2.54 -10.39 3.99
N THR A 109 -2.32 -11.65 3.55
CA THR A 109 -2.93 -12.21 2.33
C THR A 109 -4.44 -12.05 2.35
N GLY A 110 -5.02 -11.58 1.24
CA GLY A 110 -6.46 -11.67 1.00
C GLY A 110 -7.34 -10.73 1.85
N GLN A 111 -6.86 -10.31 3.03
CA GLN A 111 -7.45 -9.25 3.84
C GLN A 111 -7.46 -7.91 3.08
N HIS A 112 -6.51 -7.73 2.15
CA HIS A 112 -6.30 -6.51 1.35
C HIS A 112 -6.45 -6.70 -0.17
N ARG A 113 -6.76 -7.90 -0.66
CA ARG A 113 -6.87 -8.14 -2.12
C ARG A 113 -8.07 -7.42 -2.77
N ARG A 114 -9.02 -6.96 -1.95
CA ARG A 114 -10.12 -6.07 -2.35
C ARG A 114 -10.09 -4.73 -1.59
N ASN A 115 -9.13 -4.55 -0.66
CA ASN A 115 -9.02 -3.41 0.26
C ASN A 115 -7.64 -2.80 0.13
N LEU A 116 -7.66 -1.63 -0.45
CA LEU A 116 -6.55 -1.07 -1.18
C LEU A 116 -5.72 -0.29 -0.16
N PHE A 117 -4.46 -0.67 0.07
CA PHE A 117 -3.54 0.18 0.82
C PHE A 117 -3.21 1.36 -0.08
N TYR A 118 -3.52 2.59 0.34
CA TYR A 118 -3.27 3.78 -0.48
C TYR A 118 -2.14 4.64 0.08
N ALA A 119 -1.36 5.19 -0.83
CA ALA A 119 -0.34 6.18 -0.54
C ALA A 119 -0.27 7.20 -1.68
N ASP A 120 -0.08 8.47 -1.36
CA ASP A 120 0.02 9.53 -2.35
C ASP A 120 1.48 9.86 -2.67
N PHE A 121 1.75 10.14 -3.94
CA PHE A 121 3.06 10.60 -4.38
C PHE A 121 3.32 12.01 -3.83
N GLU A 122 4.53 12.25 -3.35
CA GLU A 122 4.99 13.60 -3.03
C GLU A 122 5.03 14.51 -4.28
N GLU A 123 4.71 15.80 -4.09
CA GLU A 123 4.68 16.80 -5.18
C GLU A 123 6.05 16.96 -5.87
N MET A 124 7.13 16.85 -5.10
CA MET A 124 8.52 16.99 -5.57
C MET A 124 9.02 15.75 -6.35
N GLY A 125 8.20 14.71 -6.51
CA GLY A 125 8.50 13.56 -7.36
C GLY A 125 9.56 12.61 -6.83
N ARG A 126 9.74 12.53 -5.50
CA ARG A 126 10.64 11.53 -4.92
C ARG A 126 10.08 10.12 -5.15
N PRO A 127 10.90 9.14 -5.58
CA PRO A 127 10.45 7.76 -5.68
C PRO A 127 10.05 7.20 -4.32
N MET A 128 8.97 6.44 -4.28
CA MET A 128 8.63 5.66 -3.10
C MET A 128 9.50 4.42 -3.04
N THR A 129 9.88 3.99 -1.84
CA THR A 129 10.64 2.76 -1.64
C THR A 129 9.86 1.81 -0.75
N MET A 130 9.51 0.66 -1.30
CA MET A 130 8.86 -0.43 -0.61
C MET A 130 9.91 -1.50 -0.27
N ASN A 131 10.01 -1.85 1.00
CA ASN A 131 10.98 -2.84 1.49
C ASN A 131 10.27 -3.97 2.22
N ILE A 132 10.82 -5.17 2.09
CA ILE A 132 10.43 -6.33 2.87
C ILE A 132 11.68 -7.06 3.37
N THR A 133 11.64 -7.44 4.65
CA THR A 133 12.68 -8.25 5.29
C THR A 133 12.05 -9.42 6.01
N THR A 134 12.77 -10.55 6.06
CA THR A 134 12.31 -11.74 6.80
C THR A 134 13.46 -12.66 7.21
N ASP A 135 13.34 -13.21 8.41
CA ASP A 135 14.17 -14.25 8.99
C ASP A 135 13.53 -15.65 8.87
N ASN A 136 12.43 -15.77 8.12
CA ASN A 136 11.80 -17.03 7.76
C ASN A 136 11.94 -17.37 6.25
N ASP A 137 12.39 -18.59 5.92
CA ASP A 137 12.43 -19.09 4.52
C ASP A 137 11.03 -19.34 3.95
N ASP A 138 10.06 -19.67 4.82
CA ASP A 138 8.68 -19.95 4.43
C ASP A 138 7.89 -18.68 4.12
N ALA A 139 8.41 -17.50 4.48
CA ALA A 139 7.81 -16.22 4.17
C ALA A 139 7.48 -16.09 2.68
N GLN A 140 6.23 -15.80 2.33
CA GLN A 140 5.81 -15.58 0.94
C GLN A 140 5.29 -14.17 0.77
N TRP A 141 5.67 -13.53 -0.34
CA TRP A 141 5.10 -12.26 -0.73
C TRP A 141 4.89 -12.16 -2.23
N GLU A 142 3.73 -11.61 -2.57
CA GLU A 142 3.31 -11.20 -3.90
C GLU A 142 2.50 -9.92 -3.69
N ILE A 143 3.06 -8.80 -4.14
CA ILE A 143 2.51 -7.48 -3.88
C ILE A 143 2.33 -6.78 -5.22
N THR A 144 1.11 -6.36 -5.52
CA THR A 144 0.82 -5.61 -6.74
C THR A 144 0.67 -4.13 -6.40
N VAL A 145 1.47 -3.28 -7.05
CA VAL A 145 1.37 -1.81 -6.96
C VAL A 145 0.69 -1.30 -8.23
N THR A 146 -0.34 -0.48 -8.07
CA THR A 146 -1.07 0.18 -9.16
C THR A 146 -1.02 1.69 -8.97
N GLN A 147 -0.54 2.43 -9.96
CA GLN A 147 -0.61 3.90 -10.00
C GLN A 147 -1.99 4.34 -10.50
N ILE A 148 -2.61 5.25 -9.77
CA ILE A 148 -3.96 5.79 -10.00
C ILE A 148 -3.83 7.21 -10.55
N ALA A 149 -4.53 7.46 -11.65
CA ALA A 149 -4.53 8.76 -12.30
C ALA A 149 -5.19 9.82 -11.41
N CYS A 150 -4.73 11.07 -11.51
CA CYS A 150 -5.24 12.17 -10.70
C CYS A 150 -6.71 12.47 -10.98
N ASP A 151 -7.17 12.20 -12.20
CA ASP A 151 -8.54 12.36 -12.71
C ASP A 151 -9.42 11.10 -12.57
N ASP A 152 -8.87 10.01 -12.04
CA ASP A 152 -9.62 8.76 -11.77
C ASP A 152 -10.38 8.87 -10.44
N GLU A 153 -11.45 9.66 -10.43
CA GLU A 153 -12.29 9.90 -9.25
C GLU A 153 -12.92 8.61 -8.69
N GLU A 154 -13.13 7.59 -9.52
CA GLU A 154 -13.71 6.33 -9.09
C GLU A 154 -12.71 5.51 -8.26
N ASN A 155 -11.43 5.49 -8.61
CA ASN A 155 -10.42 4.69 -7.92
C ASN A 155 -9.66 5.46 -6.84
N ARG A 156 -9.55 6.79 -6.97
CA ARG A 156 -8.88 7.65 -5.98
C ARG A 156 -9.61 7.65 -4.64
N VAL A 157 -8.86 7.86 -3.57
CA VAL A 157 -9.39 8.07 -2.22
C VAL A 157 -8.76 9.32 -1.59
N SER A 158 -9.36 9.82 -0.51
CA SER A 158 -8.76 10.92 0.26
C SER A 158 -7.39 10.52 0.80
N THR A 159 -6.45 11.46 0.86
CA THR A 159 -5.07 11.25 1.32
C THR A 159 -4.97 10.70 2.75
N THR A 160 -5.99 10.91 3.58
CA THR A 160 -6.04 10.36 4.94
C THR A 160 -6.43 8.88 4.99
N CYS A 161 -6.99 8.32 3.92
CA CYS A 161 -7.52 6.97 3.87
C CYS A 161 -6.45 5.95 3.55
N LEU A 162 -6.03 5.17 4.54
CA LEU A 162 -5.05 4.11 4.31
C LEU A 162 -5.68 2.83 3.76
N GLN A 163 -6.84 2.45 4.26
CA GLN A 163 -7.64 1.36 3.71
C GLN A 163 -8.96 1.92 3.17
N SER A 164 -9.40 1.46 2.00
CA SER A 164 -10.74 1.77 1.49
C SER A 164 -11.57 0.53 1.16
N TYR A 165 -12.85 0.60 1.54
CA TYR A 165 -13.87 -0.41 1.31
C TYR A 165 -15.00 0.20 0.48
N LYS A 166 -15.09 -0.17 -0.80
CA LYS A 166 -16.10 0.33 -1.75
C LYS A 166 -17.24 -0.66 -2.01
N SER A 167 -17.15 -1.86 -1.46
CA SER A 167 -18.20 -2.89 -1.61
C SER A 167 -19.41 -2.56 -0.74
N VAL A 168 -20.60 -2.86 -1.25
CA VAL A 168 -21.88 -2.62 -0.55
C VAL A 168 -21.98 -3.43 0.75
N ASN A 169 -21.36 -4.61 0.78
CA ASN A 169 -21.26 -5.46 1.96
C ASN A 169 -19.85 -6.07 2.03
N GLY A 170 -19.35 -6.29 3.24
CA GLY A 170 -18.06 -6.94 3.46
C GLY A 170 -17.63 -6.89 4.92
N ASN A 171 -16.55 -7.60 5.21
CA ASN A 171 -15.86 -7.51 6.50
C ASN A 171 -14.62 -6.63 6.32
N PHE A 172 -14.35 -5.78 7.30
CA PHE A 172 -13.12 -5.01 7.41
C PHE A 172 -12.35 -5.47 8.64
N GLN A 173 -11.04 -5.47 8.55
CA GLN A 173 -10.15 -5.96 9.59
C GLN A 173 -8.90 -5.10 9.61
N SER A 174 -8.30 -4.93 10.80
CA SER A 174 -7.00 -4.29 10.91
C SER A 174 -5.92 -5.17 10.29
N PHE A 175 -4.79 -4.57 9.89
CA PHE A 175 -3.62 -5.33 9.46
C PHE A 175 -3.19 -6.40 10.48
N ASN A 176 -2.78 -7.55 9.94
CA ASN A 176 -2.38 -8.76 10.66
C ASN A 176 -3.44 -9.28 11.65
N TYR A 177 -4.73 -8.93 11.51
CA TYR A 177 -5.75 -9.47 12.39
C TYR A 177 -5.86 -10.99 12.18
N GLN A 178 -5.74 -11.75 13.26
CA GLN A 178 -5.94 -13.20 13.26
C GLN A 178 -6.82 -13.58 14.45
N ASN A 179 -7.85 -14.36 14.18
CA ASN A 179 -8.72 -14.92 15.21
C ASN A 179 -8.21 -16.32 15.59
N ILE A 180 -7.13 -16.36 16.36
CA ILE A 180 -6.59 -17.62 16.87
C ILE A 180 -6.92 -17.71 18.36
N GLN A 181 -7.88 -18.58 18.69
CA GLN A 181 -8.09 -19.00 20.07
C GLN A 181 -6.92 -19.91 20.48
N THR A 182 -5.90 -19.34 21.11
CA THR A 182 -4.83 -20.14 21.70
C THR A 182 -5.11 -20.35 23.19
N ASN A 183 -5.05 -21.61 23.61
CA ASN A 183 -4.98 -21.97 25.02
C ASN A 183 -3.64 -21.45 25.57
N SER A 184 -3.65 -20.25 26.19
CA SER A 184 -2.65 -19.63 27.07
C SER A 184 -1.14 -19.70 26.67
N PRO A 185 -0.40 -18.57 26.59
CA PRO A 185 -0.76 -17.19 26.86
C PRO A 185 -1.30 -16.45 25.62
N PRO A 186 -1.99 -15.30 25.78
CA PRO A 186 -2.46 -14.50 24.66
C PRO A 186 -1.27 -14.01 23.83
N VAL A 187 -1.07 -14.62 22.66
CA VAL A 187 -0.18 -14.07 21.65
C VAL A 187 -0.96 -12.95 20.98
N THR A 188 -0.47 -11.71 21.08
CA THR A 188 -1.11 -10.58 20.37
C THR A 188 -0.86 -10.79 18.89
N TYR A 189 -1.86 -11.25 18.14
CA TYR A 189 -1.75 -11.38 16.69
C TYR A 189 -1.97 -10.05 15.97
N GLN A 190 -2.54 -9.06 16.64
CA GLN A 190 -2.73 -7.72 16.08
C GLN A 190 -1.48 -6.86 16.24
N LEU A 191 -1.22 -6.02 15.24
CA LEU A 191 -0.20 -4.98 15.33
C LEU A 191 -0.60 -3.89 16.33
N ALA A 192 0.34 -3.45 17.14
CA ALA A 192 0.16 -2.28 18.00
C ALA A 192 0.29 -0.98 17.21
N ASN A 193 -0.21 0.12 17.79
CA ASN A 193 -0.10 1.49 17.27
C ASN A 193 -0.60 1.66 15.84
N GLN A 194 -1.64 0.92 15.47
CA GLN A 194 -2.34 1.04 14.19
C GLN A 194 -3.25 2.27 14.21
N ASN A 195 -2.68 3.46 14.01
CA ASN A 195 -3.41 4.72 13.97
C ASN A 195 -3.58 5.21 12.51
N TYR A 196 -4.50 4.59 11.79
CA TYR A 196 -4.83 4.96 10.41
C TYR A 196 -6.34 4.99 10.20
N TYR A 197 -6.77 5.70 9.17
CA TYR A 197 -8.18 5.76 8.81
C TYR A 197 -8.55 4.65 7.83
N ILE A 198 -9.70 4.03 8.10
CA ILE A 198 -10.41 3.16 7.17
C ILE A 198 -11.56 3.97 6.59
N CYS A 199 -11.64 4.04 5.26
CA CYS A 199 -12.65 4.82 4.56
C CYS A 199 -13.63 3.91 3.82
N PHE A 200 -14.91 4.13 4.07
CA PHE A 200 -15.99 3.41 3.40
C PHE A 200 -16.56 4.29 2.29
N GLY A 201 -16.80 3.70 1.13
CA GLY A 201 -17.48 4.41 0.04
C GLY A 201 -18.91 4.72 0.46
N SER A 202 -19.23 5.99 0.71
CA SER A 202 -20.62 6.41 0.98
C SER A 202 -21.38 6.59 -0.33
N ARG A 203 -22.62 6.14 -0.37
CA ARG A 203 -23.60 6.50 -1.42
C ARG A 203 -24.59 7.58 -1.00
N THR A 204 -24.50 8.17 0.19
CA THR A 204 -25.49 9.16 0.64
C THR A 204 -24.96 10.28 1.55
N LEU A 205 -25.65 11.42 1.46
CA LEU A 205 -25.36 12.72 2.07
C LEU A 205 -26.13 12.91 3.38
N PHE A 206 -25.84 12.18 4.47
CA PHE A 206 -26.56 12.40 5.75
C PHE A 206 -25.70 12.22 7.01
N VAL A 207 -26.23 12.75 8.12
CA VAL A 207 -25.63 12.93 9.46
C VAL A 207 -25.27 11.58 10.12
N ALA A 208 -24.40 11.61 11.14
CA ALA A 208 -24.11 10.48 12.01
C ALA A 208 -25.36 9.90 12.69
N GLU A 209 -25.61 8.59 12.56
CA GLU A 209 -26.74 7.87 13.15
C GLU A 209 -26.29 6.55 13.79
N TYR A 210 -27.10 6.02 14.72
CA TYR A 210 -26.80 4.77 15.44
C TYR A 210 -28.08 4.02 15.85
N GLY A 211 -27.94 2.72 16.07
CA GLY A 211 -29.02 1.86 16.55
C GLY A 211 -30.08 1.57 15.49
N ALA A 212 -31.35 1.56 15.87
CA ALA A 212 -32.46 1.14 15.01
C ALA A 212 -32.70 2.02 13.77
N GLN A 213 -32.13 3.23 13.74
CA GLN A 213 -32.21 4.14 12.59
C GLN A 213 -31.31 3.67 11.43
N CYS A 214 -30.29 2.87 11.73
CA CYS A 214 -29.38 2.33 10.74
C CYS A 214 -29.99 1.14 9.99
N THR A 215 -30.92 1.43 9.08
CA THR A 215 -31.60 0.41 8.25
C THR A 215 -30.83 0.06 6.98
N THR A 216 -29.95 0.95 6.50
CA THR A 216 -29.13 0.80 5.29
C THR A 216 -27.76 1.45 5.51
N ASP A 217 -26.72 0.98 4.79
CA ASP A 217 -25.34 1.53 4.84
C ASP A 217 -24.79 1.68 6.27
N TYR A 218 -24.80 0.59 7.04
CA TYR A 218 -24.38 0.58 8.44
C TYR A 218 -23.12 -0.26 8.68
N LEU A 219 -22.36 0.16 9.69
CA LEU A 219 -21.23 -0.51 10.30
C LEU A 219 -21.69 -1.22 11.57
N VAL A 220 -21.27 -2.48 11.73
CA VAL A 220 -21.48 -3.22 12.98
C VAL A 220 -20.20 -3.18 13.81
N ILE A 221 -20.25 -2.53 14.97
CA ILE A 221 -19.19 -2.59 15.99
C ILE A 221 -19.83 -3.21 17.24
N PRO A 222 -19.58 -4.50 17.54
CA PRO A 222 -20.16 -5.14 18.72
C PRO A 222 -19.80 -4.37 19.99
N SER A 223 -20.78 -4.05 20.82
CA SER A 223 -20.60 -3.31 22.08
C SER A 223 -19.86 -1.97 21.92
N GLY A 224 -20.03 -1.28 20.79
CA GLY A 224 -19.41 0.01 20.54
C GLY A 224 -19.92 1.09 21.50
N THR A 225 -19.00 1.73 22.22
CA THR A 225 -19.26 2.85 23.13
C THR A 225 -18.64 4.13 22.58
N PHE A 226 -19.36 5.24 22.64
CA PHE A 226 -18.84 6.55 22.25
C PHE A 226 -19.37 7.64 23.18
N THR A 227 -18.61 8.72 23.31
CA THR A 227 -19.01 9.89 24.10
C THR A 227 -19.25 11.06 23.16
N ASP A 228 -20.44 11.68 23.26
CA ASP A 228 -20.80 12.83 22.43
C ASP A 228 -20.11 14.13 22.93
N VAL A 229 -20.34 15.24 22.21
CA VAL A 229 -19.80 16.56 22.54
C VAL A 229 -20.29 17.11 23.90
N ASN A 230 -21.36 16.55 24.45
CA ASN A 230 -21.92 16.92 25.75
C ASN A 230 -21.42 16.00 26.88
N GLY A 231 -20.53 15.06 26.58
CA GLY A 231 -19.99 14.11 27.57
C GLY A 231 -20.89 12.91 27.85
N VAL A 232 -21.93 12.68 27.05
CA VAL A 232 -22.86 11.55 27.23
C VAL A 232 -22.31 10.31 26.54
N THR A 233 -22.09 9.24 27.30
CA THR A 233 -21.67 7.95 26.76
C THR A 233 -22.86 7.10 26.33
N THR A 234 -22.86 6.68 25.06
CA THR A 234 -23.89 5.82 24.47
C THR A 234 -23.26 4.51 24.00
N THR A 235 -24.00 3.41 24.11
CA THR A 235 -23.60 2.09 23.60
C THR A 235 -24.52 1.67 22.45
N SER A 236 -23.96 1.22 21.33
CA SER A 236 -24.70 0.71 20.17
C SER A 236 -23.89 -0.38 19.45
N ASN A 237 -24.59 -1.25 18.73
CA ASN A 237 -23.96 -2.21 17.81
C ASN A 237 -23.95 -1.72 16.36
N LEU A 238 -24.83 -0.79 16.02
CA LEU A 238 -25.06 -0.29 14.66
C LEU A 238 -24.71 1.19 14.58
N PHE A 239 -23.97 1.57 13.54
CA PHE A 239 -23.50 2.92 13.28
C PHE A 239 -23.62 3.22 11.79
N CYS A 240 -24.09 4.39 11.39
CA CYS A 240 -24.28 4.75 9.98
C CYS A 240 -24.13 6.26 9.78
N GLY A 241 -24.09 6.70 8.52
CA GLY A 241 -23.97 8.13 8.17
C GLY A 241 -22.54 8.69 8.14
N LEU A 242 -22.40 10.02 7.99
CA LEU A 242 -21.11 10.72 7.78
C LEU A 242 -20.33 11.04 9.06
N GLY A 243 -20.64 10.39 10.18
CA GLY A 243 -19.88 10.55 11.40
C GLY A 243 -20.11 9.39 12.35
N PHE A 244 -19.04 9.00 13.03
CA PHE A 244 -19.13 8.16 14.21
C PHE A 244 -19.03 9.06 15.45
N GLY A 245 -19.51 8.61 16.59
CA GLY A 245 -19.04 9.20 17.84
C GLY A 245 -17.52 9.06 17.86
N ASN A 246 -16.78 10.17 17.92
CA ASN A 246 -15.33 10.15 17.76
C ASN A 246 -14.65 10.19 19.12
N PRO A 247 -14.02 9.10 19.62
CA PRO A 247 -13.93 7.74 19.04
C PRO A 247 -15.06 6.79 19.50
N VAL A 248 -15.36 5.77 18.67
CA VAL A 248 -16.12 4.58 19.09
C VAL A 248 -15.12 3.53 19.55
N THR A 249 -15.29 3.03 20.77
CA THR A 249 -14.45 2.00 21.37
C THR A 249 -15.26 0.75 21.65
N SER A 250 -14.65 -0.41 21.49
CA SER A 250 -15.22 -1.69 21.95
C SER A 250 -14.17 -2.37 22.81
N MET A 251 -14.57 -2.90 23.97
CA MET A 251 -13.72 -3.76 24.78
C MET A 251 -13.97 -5.21 24.35
N PHE A 252 -12.89 -5.90 23.97
CA PHE A 252 -12.89 -7.35 23.72
C PHE A 252 -12.24 -8.07 24.89
#